data_AF-A0A7X9RZV6-F1
#
_entry.id   AF-A0A7X9RZV6-F1
#
_cell.length_a   1.000
_cell.length_b   1.000
_cell.length_c   1.000
_cell.angle_alpha   90.00
_cell.angle_beta   90.00
_cell.angle_gamma   90.00
#
_symmetry.space_group_name_H-M   'P 1'
#
loop_
_entity.id
_entity.type
_entity.pdbx_description
1 polymer ?
#
loop_
_entity_poly.entity_id
_entity_poly.type
_entity_poly.pdbx_seq_one_letter_code
_entity_poly.pdbx_strand_id
1 'polypeptide(L)'
;MKKYFLLFFVVFNISTVLGQESNLSQKIKDLKVNTKLPNDIAEKYFEATKDYSGEFQPCYLKYKRQCDSLIYIIIDHQISLGSYSSFYIIKNKIVSEYSLGFSFDSDGANAKSTSASYRFIHEEIIEIIATTEVVADSSMYDEHFNMKFGLSSHNQKMNSHDSYSYLKINECRIEELVPSKSVSEKRKFKIASTRLLKKEDLQTLSYKELKLMRNEIFAGHGYIFQSADLKKYFSQFDWYKPEKAIVSEDELSEIERLNIQLIKEFEIAIK
;
A
#
# COMPACT_ATOMS: atom_id res chain seq x y z
N MET A 1 -8.35 -34.57 13.37
CA MET A 1 -8.97 -33.31 13.83
C MET A 1 -8.02 -32.62 14.81
N LYS A 2 -7.87 -31.29 14.66
CA LYS A 2 -7.14 -30.31 15.51
C LYS A 2 -5.67 -30.03 15.18
N LYS A 3 -5.53 -29.08 14.24
CA LYS A 3 -4.68 -27.86 14.22
C LYS A 3 -3.60 -27.72 15.31
N TYR A 4 -2.37 -27.45 14.88
CA TYR A 4 -1.41 -26.62 15.61
C TYR A 4 -0.86 -25.52 14.71
N PHE A 5 -0.70 -24.35 15.32
CA PHE A 5 -0.43 -23.03 14.77
C PHE A 5 0.97 -22.61 15.24
N LEU A 6 1.74 -21.98 14.35
CA LEU A 6 2.94 -21.13 14.53
C LEU A 6 4.07 -21.54 15.51
N LEU A 7 5.31 -21.51 15.02
CA LEU A 7 6.39 -20.79 15.72
C LEU A 7 7.51 -20.34 14.74
N PHE A 8 7.86 -19.06 14.88
CA PHE A 8 9.00 -18.34 14.32
C PHE A 8 10.34 -19.03 14.67
N PHE A 9 11.33 -18.99 13.77
CA PHE A 9 12.75 -19.01 14.16
C PHE A 9 13.61 -18.16 13.20
N VAL A 10 14.10 -17.04 13.74
CA VAL A 10 15.26 -16.28 13.28
C VAL A 10 16.50 -16.90 13.93
N VAL A 11 17.56 -17.21 13.18
CA VAL A 11 18.93 -17.31 13.72
C VAL A 11 19.94 -16.73 12.71
N PHE A 12 20.73 -15.80 13.22
CA PHE A 12 21.79 -15.01 12.58
C PHE A 12 23.11 -15.81 12.41
N ASN A 13 23.82 -15.50 11.30
CA ASN A 13 25.28 -15.30 11.08
C ASN A 13 26.35 -16.10 11.87
N ILE A 14 27.46 -16.42 11.17
CA ILE A 14 28.90 -16.26 11.56
C ILE A 14 29.72 -16.64 10.29
N SER A 15 30.18 -15.69 9.47
CA SER A 15 31.42 -14.88 9.53
C SER A 15 32.62 -15.52 8.80
N THR A 16 33.15 -14.87 7.76
CA THR A 16 34.51 -14.30 7.67
C THR A 16 34.86 -13.94 6.22
N VAL A 17 34.78 -12.65 5.86
CA VAL A 17 35.75 -12.01 4.96
C VAL A 17 35.99 -10.60 5.49
N LEU A 18 37.14 -10.40 6.14
CA LEU A 18 37.73 -9.09 6.36
C LEU A 18 38.23 -8.57 5.01
N GLY A 19 37.82 -7.36 4.60
CA GLY A 19 38.46 -6.66 3.48
C GLY A 19 37.55 -6.09 2.38
N GLN A 20 36.49 -5.37 2.74
CA GLN A 20 35.95 -4.16 2.08
C GLN A 20 34.58 -3.91 2.72
N GLU A 21 34.46 -2.86 3.54
CA GLU A 21 33.12 -2.38 3.91
C GLU A 21 32.36 -2.12 2.60
N SER A 22 31.23 -2.80 2.41
CA SER A 22 30.43 -2.63 1.21
C SER A 22 29.97 -1.18 1.16
N ASN A 23 30.56 -0.36 0.30
CA ASN A 23 30.00 0.94 0.00
C ASN A 23 28.88 0.75 -1.03
N LEU A 24 27.85 -0.06 -0.67
CA LEU A 24 26.66 -0.26 -1.49
C LEU A 24 26.08 1.08 -1.90
N SER A 25 26.03 2.02 -0.95
CA SER A 25 25.59 3.39 -1.18
C SER A 25 26.36 4.07 -2.30
N GLN A 26 27.69 3.97 -2.33
CA GLN A 26 28.49 4.50 -3.43
C GLN A 26 28.17 3.79 -4.74
N LYS A 27 28.05 2.45 -4.74
CA LYS A 27 27.68 1.69 -5.94
C LYS A 27 26.32 2.10 -6.50
N ILE A 28 25.34 2.44 -5.64
CA ILE A 28 23.99 2.86 -6.04
C ILE A 28 23.93 4.34 -6.47
N LYS A 29 24.77 5.21 -5.91
CA LYS A 29 24.80 6.65 -6.23
C LYS A 29 24.99 6.91 -7.72
N ASP A 30 25.85 6.14 -8.38
CA ASP A 30 26.21 6.36 -9.78
C ASP A 30 25.23 5.70 -10.77
N LEU A 31 24.30 4.88 -10.29
CA LEU A 31 23.34 4.19 -11.15
C LEU A 31 22.24 5.13 -11.64
N LYS A 32 21.86 4.97 -12.91
CA LYS A 32 20.76 5.73 -13.51
C LYS A 32 19.43 5.05 -13.23
N VAL A 33 18.42 5.85 -12.89
CA VAL A 33 17.04 5.35 -12.79
C VAL A 33 16.58 4.85 -14.17
N ASN A 34 15.71 3.85 -14.17
CA ASN A 34 15.21 3.11 -15.34
C ASN A 34 16.28 2.35 -16.11
N THR A 35 17.33 1.87 -15.43
CA THR A 35 18.35 1.01 -16.03
C THR A 35 18.45 -0.34 -15.34
N LYS A 36 18.91 -1.35 -16.09
CA LYS A 36 19.20 -2.68 -15.55
C LYS A 36 20.36 -2.58 -14.57
N LEU A 37 20.20 -3.16 -13.40
CA LEU A 37 21.27 -3.30 -12.41
C LEU A 37 22.36 -4.23 -12.96
N PRO A 38 23.66 -3.91 -12.75
CA PRO A 38 24.73 -4.87 -12.98
C PRO A 38 24.46 -6.18 -12.23
N ASN A 39 24.66 -7.32 -12.90
CA ASN A 39 24.29 -8.63 -12.33
C ASN A 39 24.99 -8.91 -10.99
N ASP A 40 26.25 -8.46 -10.83
CA ASP A 40 27.01 -8.62 -9.59
C ASP A 40 26.40 -7.82 -8.43
N ILE A 41 25.83 -6.65 -8.70
CA ILE A 41 25.13 -5.84 -7.71
C ILE A 41 23.76 -6.45 -7.40
N ALA A 42 23.03 -6.84 -8.45
CA ALA A 42 21.69 -7.41 -8.34
C ALA A 42 21.69 -8.71 -7.53
N GLU A 43 22.61 -9.63 -7.82
CA GLU A 43 22.75 -10.91 -7.10
C GLU A 43 23.21 -10.68 -5.66
N LYS A 44 24.25 -9.87 -5.46
CA LYS A 44 24.88 -9.71 -4.15
C LYS A 44 24.01 -8.98 -3.13
N TYR A 45 23.21 -8.01 -3.56
CA TYR A 45 22.50 -7.10 -2.66
C TYR A 45 20.98 -7.15 -2.78
N PHE A 46 20.44 -7.64 -3.89
CA PHE A 46 19.00 -7.57 -4.18
C PHE A 46 18.44 -8.94 -4.62
N GLU A 47 19.07 -10.03 -4.18
CA GLU A 47 18.54 -11.39 -4.32
C GLU A 47 18.12 -11.77 -5.74
N ALA A 48 18.76 -11.21 -6.77
CA ALA A 48 18.45 -11.54 -8.15
C ALA A 48 18.75 -13.01 -8.42
N THR A 49 17.72 -13.75 -8.84
CA THR A 49 17.84 -15.19 -9.11
C THR A 49 18.15 -15.48 -10.57
N LYS A 50 18.61 -16.70 -10.84
CA LYS A 50 18.78 -17.22 -12.19
C LYS A 50 17.54 -18.01 -12.61
N ASP A 51 17.20 -17.96 -13.88
CA ASP A 51 16.14 -18.79 -14.43
C ASP A 51 16.58 -20.25 -14.62
N TYR A 52 15.69 -21.08 -15.18
CA TYR A 52 15.94 -22.49 -15.45
C TYR A 52 17.05 -22.74 -16.48
N SER A 53 17.41 -21.73 -17.29
CA SER A 53 18.53 -21.78 -18.23
C SER A 53 19.85 -21.37 -17.59
N GLY A 54 19.82 -20.89 -16.34
CA GLY A 54 20.98 -20.39 -15.61
C GLY A 54 21.31 -18.92 -15.89
N GLU A 55 20.45 -18.20 -16.63
CA GLU A 55 20.62 -16.78 -16.91
C GLU A 55 20.05 -15.92 -15.78
N PHE A 56 20.74 -14.81 -15.46
CA PHE A 56 20.26 -13.87 -14.43
C PHE A 56 18.98 -13.16 -14.89
N GLN A 57 17.95 -13.29 -14.07
CA GLN A 57 16.73 -12.55 -14.27
C GLN A 57 16.97 -11.05 -13.99
N PRO A 58 16.56 -10.16 -14.91
CA PRO A 58 16.96 -8.77 -14.85
C PRO A 58 16.24 -8.02 -13.71
N CYS A 59 17.01 -7.24 -12.95
CA CYS A 59 16.50 -6.29 -11.97
C CYS A 59 16.71 -4.86 -12.48
N TYR A 60 15.73 -3.98 -12.28
CA TYR A 60 15.77 -2.60 -12.77
C TYR A 60 15.62 -1.61 -11.61
N LEU A 61 16.50 -0.61 -11.56
CA LEU A 61 16.34 0.51 -10.63
C LEU A 61 15.23 1.43 -11.13
N LYS A 62 14.06 1.46 -10.48
CA LYS A 62 12.90 2.27 -10.90
C LYS A 62 12.77 3.61 -10.19
N TYR A 63 13.31 3.72 -8.99
CA TYR A 63 13.27 4.94 -8.21
C TYR A 63 14.57 5.07 -7.43
N LYS A 64 15.03 6.32 -7.27
CA LYS A 64 16.15 6.65 -6.40
C LYS A 64 15.96 8.06 -5.83
N ARG A 65 16.03 8.18 -4.50
CA ARG A 65 16.12 9.45 -3.78
C ARG A 65 17.23 9.38 -2.74
N GLN A 66 18.02 10.44 -2.63
CA GLN A 66 19.08 10.54 -1.63
C GLN A 66 18.74 11.66 -0.64
N CYS A 67 18.79 11.35 0.65
CA CYS A 67 18.57 12.30 1.75
C CYS A 67 19.65 12.07 2.81
N ASP A 68 20.48 13.07 3.09
CA ASP A 68 21.59 12.99 4.05
C ASP A 68 22.49 11.76 3.83
N SER A 69 22.43 10.81 4.77
CA SER A 69 23.18 9.55 4.73
C SER A 69 22.38 8.37 4.18
N LEU A 70 21.12 8.58 3.80
CA LEU A 70 20.19 7.55 3.33
C LEU A 70 19.92 7.65 1.82
N ILE A 71 19.72 6.49 1.21
CA ILE A 71 19.30 6.33 -0.17
C ILE A 71 18.07 5.44 -0.18
N TYR A 72 16.98 5.95 -0.72
CA TYR A 72 15.73 5.25 -0.95
C TYR A 72 15.71 4.77 -2.39
N ILE A 73 15.49 3.48 -2.63
CA ILE A 73 15.37 2.94 -3.98
C ILE A 73 14.18 2.02 -4.13
N ILE A 74 13.64 1.94 -5.34
CA ILE A 74 12.73 0.88 -5.75
C ILE A 74 13.41 0.07 -6.83
N ILE A 75 13.40 -1.25 -6.66
CA ILE A 75 13.90 -2.19 -7.65
C ILE A 75 12.74 -3.06 -8.12
N ASP A 76 12.61 -3.17 -9.43
CA ASP A 76 11.73 -4.15 -10.07
C ASP A 76 12.52 -5.39 -10.43
N HIS A 77 12.06 -6.53 -9.94
CA HIS A 77 12.60 -7.85 -10.21
C HIS A 77 11.73 -8.50 -11.28
N GLN A 78 12.33 -8.88 -12.40
CA GLN A 78 11.65 -9.75 -13.38
C GLN A 78 11.86 -11.20 -12.98
N ILE A 79 10.85 -12.03 -13.18
CA ILE A 79 10.92 -13.48 -12.96
C ILE A 79 10.19 -14.20 -14.10
N SER A 80 10.40 -15.51 -14.25
CA SER A 80 9.86 -16.27 -15.38
C SER A 80 8.34 -16.20 -15.56
N LEU A 81 7.57 -15.99 -14.48
CA LEU A 81 6.10 -15.96 -14.49
C LEU A 81 5.53 -14.62 -14.00
N GLY A 82 6.32 -13.54 -14.05
CA GLY A 82 5.86 -12.25 -13.55
C GLY A 82 6.95 -11.27 -13.17
N SER A 83 6.61 -10.39 -12.24
CA SER A 83 7.56 -9.44 -11.64
C SER A 83 7.11 -9.05 -10.24
N TYR A 84 8.03 -8.54 -9.44
CA TYR A 84 7.71 -7.91 -8.16
C TYR A 84 8.60 -6.69 -7.93
N SER A 85 8.13 -5.78 -7.08
CA SER A 85 8.87 -4.57 -6.75
C SER A 85 9.18 -4.54 -5.26
N SER A 86 10.41 -4.18 -4.89
CA SER A 86 10.82 -3.98 -3.50
C SER A 86 11.33 -2.56 -3.30
N PHE A 87 10.93 -1.94 -2.18
CA PHE A 87 11.43 -0.67 -1.70
C PHE A 87 12.51 -0.88 -0.65
N TYR A 88 13.66 -0.24 -0.82
CA TYR A 88 14.81 -0.37 0.07
C TYR A 88 15.23 0.97 0.62
N ILE A 89 15.61 0.96 1.90
CA ILE A 89 16.32 2.06 2.56
C ILE A 89 17.76 1.61 2.76
N ILE A 90 18.71 2.42 2.27
CA ILE A 90 20.14 2.09 2.23
C ILE A 90 20.93 3.21 2.91
N LYS A 91 21.81 2.87 3.86
CA LYS A 91 22.77 3.82 4.45
C LYS A 91 24.20 3.55 4.02
N ASN A 92 24.65 2.33 4.32
CA ASN A 92 25.89 1.68 3.87
C ASN A 92 25.60 0.23 3.43
N LYS A 93 24.60 -0.36 4.07
CA LYS A 93 23.91 -1.60 3.76
C LYS A 93 22.41 -1.32 3.70
N ILE A 94 21.64 -2.31 3.24
CA ILE A 94 20.18 -2.29 3.36
C ILE A 94 19.84 -2.28 4.85
N VAL A 95 19.05 -1.29 5.28
CA VAL A 95 18.56 -1.17 6.66
C VAL A 95 17.08 -1.53 6.78
N SER A 96 16.32 -1.35 5.71
CA SER A 96 14.91 -1.75 5.63
C SER A 96 14.59 -2.15 4.19
N GLU A 97 13.72 -3.14 4.06
CA GLU A 97 13.16 -3.60 2.80
C GLU A 97 11.65 -3.77 2.98
N TYR A 98 10.87 -3.49 1.93
CA TYR A 98 9.45 -3.78 1.88
C TYR A 98 9.02 -4.21 0.48
N SER A 99 8.27 -5.29 0.35
CA SER A 99 7.69 -5.73 -0.91
C SER A 99 6.47 -4.87 -1.27
N LEU A 100 6.59 -4.07 -2.33
CA LEU A 100 5.50 -3.21 -2.81
C LEU A 100 4.39 -3.99 -3.52
N GLY A 101 4.66 -5.24 -3.88
CA GLY A 101 3.69 -6.14 -4.48
C GLY A 101 4.25 -6.88 -5.68
N PHE A 102 3.37 -7.65 -6.30
CA PHE A 102 3.70 -8.58 -7.37
C PHE A 102 2.72 -8.46 -8.53
N SER A 103 3.22 -8.80 -9.71
CA SER A 103 2.46 -8.99 -10.92
C SER A 103 2.67 -10.42 -11.39
N PHE A 104 1.63 -11.26 -11.32
CA PHE A 104 1.66 -12.64 -11.80
C PHE A 104 0.54 -12.90 -12.79
N ASP A 105 0.88 -13.59 -13.87
CA ASP A 105 -0.09 -14.25 -14.73
C ASP A 105 -0.30 -15.67 -14.19
N SER A 106 -1.47 -15.95 -13.60
CA SER A 106 -1.80 -17.31 -13.17
C SER A 106 -1.96 -18.17 -14.40
N ASP A 107 -1.37 -19.37 -14.35
CA ASP A 107 -1.35 -20.45 -15.32
C ASP A 107 -2.74 -20.97 -15.79
N GLY A 108 -3.56 -20.11 -16.42
CA GLY A 108 -4.67 -20.46 -17.30
C GLY A 108 -5.88 -21.21 -16.71
N ALA A 109 -5.78 -21.83 -15.53
CA ALA A 109 -6.83 -22.65 -14.94
C ALA A 109 -7.86 -21.82 -14.15
N ASN A 110 -7.39 -20.83 -13.41
CA ASN A 110 -8.20 -19.80 -12.79
C ASN A 110 -7.70 -18.50 -13.40
N ALA A 111 -8.34 -17.98 -14.45
CA ALA A 111 -7.91 -16.77 -15.15
C ALA A 111 -7.99 -15.55 -14.21
N LYS A 112 -7.01 -15.47 -13.32
CA LYS A 112 -6.86 -14.51 -12.24
C LYS A 112 -5.49 -13.90 -12.40
N SER A 113 -5.46 -12.60 -12.67
CA SER A 113 -4.24 -11.82 -12.65
C SER A 113 -4.25 -10.94 -11.41
N THR A 114 -3.12 -10.85 -10.73
CA THR A 114 -2.92 -9.84 -9.70
C THR A 114 -1.76 -9.00 -10.14
N SER A 115 -1.97 -7.69 -10.20
CA SER A 115 -0.94 -6.69 -10.43
C SER A 115 -0.87 -5.73 -9.24
N ALA A 116 0.30 -5.17 -9.00
CA ALA A 116 0.50 -4.14 -8.00
C ALA A 116 1.17 -2.93 -8.65
N SER A 117 0.68 -1.74 -8.30
CA SER A 117 1.31 -0.48 -8.63
C SER A 117 1.52 0.33 -7.36
N TYR A 118 2.42 1.30 -7.41
CA TYR A 118 2.70 2.18 -6.28
C TYR A 118 2.81 3.62 -6.75
N ARG A 119 2.49 4.56 -5.84
CA ARG A 119 2.74 5.98 -6.06
C ARG A 119 3.07 6.69 -4.76
N PHE A 120 3.88 7.74 -4.85
CA PHE A 120 4.10 8.64 -3.74
C PHE A 120 2.96 9.66 -3.67
N ILE A 121 2.26 9.71 -2.54
CA ILE A 121 1.19 10.69 -2.27
C ILE A 121 1.68 11.82 -1.35
N HIS A 122 2.76 11.56 -0.61
CA HIS A 122 3.56 12.51 0.15
C HIS A 122 5.03 12.10 -0.01
N GLU A 123 5.98 12.97 0.33
CA GLU A 123 7.41 12.64 0.27
C GLU A 123 7.79 11.41 1.11
N GLU A 124 6.98 11.10 2.11
CA GLU A 124 7.23 10.01 3.06
C GLU A 124 6.16 8.93 3.00
N ILE A 125 5.17 9.04 2.10
CA ILE A 125 4.05 8.11 2.06
C ILE A 125 3.89 7.51 0.66
N ILE A 126 3.97 6.18 0.60
CA ILE A 126 3.72 5.38 -0.59
C ILE A 126 2.33 4.74 -0.46
N GLU A 127 1.49 4.96 -1.46
CA GLU A 127 0.27 4.19 -1.65
C GLU A 127 0.55 3.04 -2.60
N ILE A 128 0.19 1.83 -2.19
CA ILE A 128 0.23 0.62 -2.99
C ILE A 128 -1.20 0.27 -3.39
N ILE A 129 -1.39 0.01 -4.67
CA ILE A 129 -2.66 -0.36 -5.28
C ILE A 129 -2.47 -1.74 -5.87
N ALA A 130 -3.08 -2.75 -5.24
CA ALA A 130 -3.11 -4.11 -5.77
C ALA A 130 -4.46 -4.36 -6.45
N THR A 131 -4.42 -4.58 -7.76
CA THR A 131 -5.58 -4.86 -8.60
C THR A 131 -5.61 -6.35 -8.90
N THR A 132 -6.70 -6.99 -8.50
CA THR A 132 -6.98 -8.39 -8.84
C THR A 132 -8.07 -8.42 -9.89
N GLU A 133 -7.75 -9.01 -11.04
CA GLU A 133 -8.69 -9.25 -12.12
C GLU A 133 -9.03 -10.74 -12.13
N VAL A 134 -10.31 -11.07 -12.08
CA VAL A 134 -10.80 -12.45 -12.18
C VAL A 134 -11.73 -12.53 -13.38
N VAL A 135 -11.36 -13.37 -14.33
CA VAL A 135 -12.22 -13.78 -15.44
C VAL A 135 -13.24 -14.78 -14.88
N ALA A 136 -14.53 -14.53 -15.14
CA ALA A 136 -15.58 -15.46 -14.78
C ALA A 136 -15.36 -16.84 -15.44
N ASP A 137 -15.63 -17.91 -14.69
CA ASP A 137 -15.47 -19.33 -15.05
C ASP A 137 -15.51 -19.61 -16.57
N SER A 138 -14.33 -19.92 -17.12
CA SER A 138 -14.08 -20.19 -18.54
C SER A 138 -14.28 -21.66 -18.93
N SER A 139 -14.68 -22.53 -17.98
CA SER A 139 -14.89 -23.94 -18.26
C SER A 139 -16.03 -24.14 -19.26
N MET A 140 -15.80 -25.00 -20.24
CA MET A 140 -16.82 -25.36 -21.24
C MET A 140 -17.96 -26.19 -20.66
N TYR A 141 -17.82 -26.68 -19.44
CA TYR A 141 -18.75 -27.60 -18.79
C TYR A 141 -19.23 -27.05 -17.45
N ASP A 142 -20.47 -27.34 -17.07
CA ASP A 142 -20.98 -27.08 -15.72
C ASP A 142 -20.52 -28.15 -14.71
N GLU A 143 -20.90 -27.99 -13.44
CA GLU A 143 -20.61 -28.93 -12.34
C GLU A 143 -21.19 -30.34 -12.57
N HIS A 144 -22.08 -30.52 -13.55
CA HIS A 144 -22.66 -31.81 -13.96
C HIS A 144 -22.07 -32.31 -15.29
N PHE A 145 -20.97 -31.71 -15.76
CA PHE A 145 -20.31 -32.01 -17.04
C PHE A 145 -21.17 -31.76 -18.30
N ASN A 146 -22.20 -30.91 -18.22
CA ASN A 146 -22.94 -30.49 -19.41
C ASN A 146 -22.22 -29.34 -20.10
N MET A 147 -22.18 -29.37 -21.44
CA MET A 147 -21.57 -28.29 -22.22
C MET A 147 -22.38 -27.00 -22.08
N LYS A 148 -21.73 -25.93 -21.60
CA LYS A 148 -22.31 -24.59 -21.48
C LYS A 148 -22.49 -23.99 -22.88
N PHE A 149 -23.73 -23.95 -23.38
CA PHE A 149 -24.07 -23.34 -24.67
C PHE A 149 -23.93 -21.80 -24.62
N GLY A 150 -23.27 -21.20 -25.62
CA GLY A 150 -23.17 -19.73 -25.78
C GLY A 150 -21.87 -19.07 -25.29
N LEU A 151 -20.84 -19.84 -24.93
CA LEU A 151 -19.49 -19.32 -24.65
C LEU A 151 -18.86 -18.75 -25.92
N SER A 152 -18.95 -17.44 -26.10
CA SER A 152 -18.05 -16.69 -26.98
C SER A 152 -16.92 -16.10 -26.13
N SER A 153 -15.69 -16.07 -26.65
CA SER A 153 -14.56 -15.36 -26.03
C SER A 153 -14.80 -13.85 -25.84
N HIS A 154 -15.90 -13.32 -26.38
CA HIS A 154 -16.31 -11.92 -26.28
C HIS A 154 -17.28 -11.64 -25.11
N ASN A 155 -17.77 -12.66 -24.39
CA ASN A 155 -18.77 -12.52 -23.33
C ASN A 155 -18.22 -12.79 -21.91
N GLN A 156 -16.90 -12.85 -21.74
CA GLN A 156 -16.29 -13.03 -20.42
C GLN A 156 -16.50 -11.78 -19.56
N LYS A 157 -17.22 -11.92 -18.45
CA LYS A 157 -17.29 -10.86 -17.43
C LYS A 157 -16.01 -10.90 -16.61
N MET A 158 -15.22 -9.83 -16.71
CA MET A 158 -14.06 -9.60 -15.86
C MET A 158 -14.50 -8.80 -14.64
N ASN A 159 -14.25 -9.35 -13.46
CA ASN A 159 -14.43 -8.63 -12.21
C ASN A 159 -13.04 -8.15 -11.75
N SER A 160 -12.88 -6.85 -11.60
CA SER A 160 -11.69 -6.26 -10.98
C SER A 160 -12.00 -5.78 -9.57
N HIS A 161 -11.04 -5.99 -8.67
CA HIS A 161 -11.09 -5.46 -7.31
C HIS A 161 -9.76 -4.81 -6.96
N ASP A 162 -9.82 -3.54 -6.57
CA ASP A 162 -8.67 -2.79 -6.07
C ASP A 162 -8.61 -2.88 -4.56
N SER A 163 -7.41 -3.14 -4.05
CA SER A 163 -7.08 -3.05 -2.64
C SER A 163 -5.97 -2.01 -2.45
N TYR A 164 -6.07 -1.24 -1.38
CA TYR A 164 -5.16 -0.13 -1.08
C TYR A 164 -4.41 -0.43 0.22
N SER A 165 -3.10 -0.22 0.20
CA SER A 165 -2.26 -0.21 1.39
C SER A 165 -1.31 0.99 1.35
N TYR A 166 -0.80 1.37 2.52
CA TYR A 166 -0.08 2.62 2.70
C TYR A 166 1.17 2.37 3.53
N LEU A 167 2.30 2.89 3.08
CA LEU A 167 3.57 2.83 3.79
C LEU A 167 4.04 4.22 4.14
N LYS A 168 4.42 4.43 5.39
CA LYS A 168 5.12 5.62 5.86
C LYS A 168 6.60 5.32 6.04
N ILE A 169 7.42 6.22 5.54
CA ILE A 169 8.88 6.16 5.60
C ILE A 169 9.32 7.03 6.78
N ASN A 170 9.94 6.40 7.78
CA ASN A 170 10.48 7.09 8.95
C ASN A 170 11.99 6.85 9.02
N GLU A 171 12.77 7.73 8.38
CA GLU A 171 14.22 7.65 8.26
C GLU A 171 14.72 6.26 7.81
N CYS A 172 15.01 5.36 8.77
CA CYS A 172 15.52 4.01 8.54
C CYS A 172 14.45 2.91 8.63
N ARG A 173 13.16 3.26 8.75
CA ARG A 173 12.06 2.32 8.94
C ARG A 173 10.94 2.55 7.94
N ILE A 174 10.21 1.48 7.66
CA ILE A 174 8.98 1.48 6.87
C ILE A 174 7.87 0.99 7.80
N GLU A 175 6.81 1.77 7.91
CA GLU A 175 5.66 1.48 8.76
C GLU A 175 4.40 1.41 7.92
N GLU A 176 3.63 0.33 8.07
CA GLU A 176 2.34 0.20 7.39
C GLU A 176 1.27 1.05 8.11
N LEU A 177 0.57 1.90 7.36
CA LEU A 177 -0.53 2.68 7.90
C LEU A 177 -1.82 1.88 7.84
N VAL A 178 -2.36 1.56 9.01
CA VAL A 178 -3.58 0.79 9.15
C VAL A 178 -4.79 1.73 9.22
N PRO A 179 -5.81 1.53 8.38
CA PRO A 179 -7.07 2.27 8.48
C PRO A 179 -7.80 2.03 9.81
N SER A 180 -8.76 2.91 10.12
CA SER A 180 -9.61 2.73 11.30
C SER A 180 -10.44 1.44 11.17
N LYS A 181 -10.37 0.56 12.17
CA LYS A 181 -10.95 -0.80 12.12
C LYS A 181 -12.48 -0.84 12.15
N SER A 182 -13.13 0.21 12.65
CA SER A 182 -14.57 0.23 12.91
C SER A 182 -15.22 1.52 12.40
N VAL A 183 -15.21 1.70 11.08
CA VAL A 183 -15.89 2.81 10.41
C VAL A 183 -17.30 2.37 10.02
N SER A 184 -18.32 3.10 10.48
CA SER A 184 -19.72 2.82 10.10
C SER A 184 -19.93 3.10 8.61
N GLU A 185 -20.49 2.13 7.89
CA GLU A 185 -20.88 2.26 6.47
C GLU A 185 -21.90 3.38 6.21
N LYS A 186 -22.62 3.81 7.25
CA LYS A 186 -23.62 4.88 7.17
C LYS A 186 -23.02 6.29 7.25
N ARG A 187 -21.70 6.43 7.46
CA ARG A 187 -20.99 7.72 7.48
C ARG A 187 -20.91 8.32 6.08
N LYS A 188 -21.18 9.62 5.94
CA LYS A 188 -21.17 10.30 4.64
C LYS A 188 -19.74 10.36 4.07
N PHE A 189 -18.77 10.61 4.93
CA PHE A 189 -17.37 10.79 4.60
C PHE A 189 -16.50 9.68 5.19
N LYS A 190 -16.99 8.43 5.18
CA LYS A 190 -16.26 7.25 5.68
C LYS A 190 -14.83 7.15 5.12
N ILE A 191 -14.63 7.60 3.89
CA ILE A 191 -13.33 7.62 3.21
C ILE A 191 -12.25 8.36 4.01
N ALA A 192 -12.62 9.37 4.79
CA ALA A 192 -11.69 10.15 5.61
C ALA A 192 -11.10 9.34 6.78
N SER A 193 -11.71 8.21 7.14
CA SER A 193 -11.21 7.25 8.14
C SER A 193 -10.65 5.95 7.53
N THR A 194 -10.94 5.66 6.26
CA THR A 194 -10.56 4.38 5.64
C THR A 194 -9.42 4.47 4.62
N ARG A 195 -9.14 5.65 4.07
CA ARG A 195 -8.03 5.86 3.12
C ARG A 195 -7.45 7.26 3.24
N LEU A 196 -6.23 7.46 2.75
CA LEU A 196 -5.68 8.81 2.64
C LEU A 196 -6.44 9.61 1.57
N LEU A 197 -6.79 10.84 1.93
CA LEU A 197 -7.44 11.80 1.07
C LEU A 197 -6.39 12.49 0.21
N LYS A 198 -6.81 12.85 -1.00
CA LYS A 198 -6.02 13.66 -1.92
C LYS A 198 -6.66 15.02 -2.09
N LYS A 199 -5.90 15.94 -2.68
CA LYS A 199 -6.39 17.29 -2.98
C LYS A 199 -7.67 17.24 -3.81
N GLU A 200 -7.73 16.33 -4.77
CA GLU A 200 -8.88 16.16 -5.66
C GLU A 200 -10.14 15.70 -4.90
N ASP A 201 -9.98 14.95 -3.80
CA ASP A 201 -11.11 14.52 -2.95
C ASP A 201 -11.75 15.70 -2.20
N LEU A 202 -11.02 16.81 -2.05
CA LEU A 202 -11.42 17.98 -1.23
C LEU A 202 -11.81 19.20 -2.07
N GLN A 203 -11.28 19.33 -3.29
CA GLN A 203 -11.44 20.51 -4.14
C GLN A 203 -12.89 20.89 -4.45
N THR A 204 -13.80 19.92 -4.50
CA THR A 204 -15.22 20.15 -4.82
C THR A 204 -16.09 20.42 -3.60
N LEU A 205 -15.53 20.30 -2.39
CA LEU A 205 -16.28 20.40 -1.14
C LEU A 205 -16.35 21.86 -0.66
N SER A 206 -17.53 22.25 -0.21
CA SER A 206 -17.71 23.53 0.47
C SER A 206 -16.99 23.55 1.83
N TYR A 207 -16.70 24.75 2.36
CA TYR A 207 -16.18 24.91 3.73
C TYR A 207 -17.01 24.13 4.77
N LYS A 208 -18.34 24.17 4.63
CA LYS A 208 -19.25 23.43 5.51
C LYS A 208 -19.05 21.93 5.40
N GLU A 209 -18.85 21.40 4.20
CA GLU A 209 -18.63 19.97 3.99
C GLU A 209 -17.26 19.52 4.51
N LEU A 210 -16.20 20.32 4.31
CA LEU A 210 -14.89 20.07 4.92
C LEU A 210 -14.98 20.02 6.44
N LYS A 211 -15.69 21.00 7.04
CA LYS A 211 -15.95 21.01 8.49
C LYS A 211 -16.69 19.75 8.94
N LEU A 212 -17.72 19.32 8.21
CA LEU A 212 -18.45 18.11 8.54
C LEU A 212 -17.60 16.85 8.37
N MET A 213 -16.82 16.73 7.29
CA MET A 213 -15.91 15.62 7.04
C MET A 213 -14.87 15.45 8.16
N ARG A 214 -14.18 16.54 8.55
CA ARG A 214 -13.23 16.51 9.65
C ARG A 214 -13.91 16.10 10.96
N ASN A 215 -15.08 16.67 11.26
CA ASN A 215 -15.78 16.38 12.51
C ASN A 215 -16.43 14.99 12.52
N GLU A 216 -16.71 14.38 11.36
CA GLU A 216 -17.24 13.02 11.29
C GLU A 216 -16.22 11.99 11.81
N ILE A 217 -14.92 12.24 11.63
CA ILE A 217 -13.85 11.44 12.23
C ILE A 217 -13.99 11.44 13.76
N PHE A 218 -14.04 12.62 14.38
CA PHE A 218 -14.20 12.75 15.84
C PHE A 218 -15.54 12.19 16.35
N ALA A 219 -16.64 12.43 15.61
CA ALA A 219 -17.95 11.85 15.91
C ALA A 219 -17.88 10.32 15.91
N GLY A 220 -17.10 9.78 14.98
CA GLY A 220 -16.85 8.36 14.84
C GLY A 220 -16.12 7.70 16.00
N HIS A 221 -15.34 8.50 16.72
CA HIS A 221 -14.66 8.14 17.96
C HIS A 221 -15.46 8.56 19.20
N GLY A 222 -16.73 8.94 19.06
CA GLY A 222 -17.62 9.26 20.18
C GLY A 222 -17.41 10.62 20.83
N TYR A 223 -16.82 11.58 20.11
CA TYR A 223 -16.62 12.94 20.62
C TYR A 223 -17.95 13.68 20.89
N ILE A 224 -18.07 14.30 22.07
CA ILE A 224 -19.22 15.12 22.46
C ILE A 224 -19.04 16.56 21.96
N PHE A 225 -19.77 16.92 20.89
CA PHE A 225 -19.74 18.27 20.34
C PHE A 225 -20.38 19.33 21.24
N GLN A 226 -19.63 20.40 21.53
CA GLN A 226 -20.12 21.61 22.18
C GLN A 226 -20.83 22.57 21.21
N SER A 227 -20.42 22.55 19.94
CA SER A 227 -21.01 23.39 18.90
C SER A 227 -22.43 22.92 18.58
N ALA A 228 -23.42 23.82 18.72
CA ALA A 228 -24.83 23.48 18.57
C ALA A 228 -25.18 22.95 17.17
N ASP A 229 -24.53 23.47 16.13
CA ASP A 229 -24.68 23.02 14.73
C ASP A 229 -24.20 21.57 14.55
N LEU A 230 -23.00 21.23 15.03
CA LEU A 230 -22.42 19.90 14.92
C LEU A 230 -23.18 18.89 15.79
N LYS A 231 -23.55 19.29 17.01
CA LYS A 231 -24.36 18.44 17.90
C LYS A 231 -25.69 18.09 17.24
N LYS A 232 -26.42 19.10 16.73
CA LYS A 232 -27.68 18.89 16.00
C LYS A 232 -27.46 18.00 14.78
N TYR A 233 -26.42 18.26 13.99
CA TYR A 233 -26.13 17.49 12.79
C TYR A 233 -25.81 16.02 13.08
N PHE A 234 -24.92 15.72 14.02
CA PHE A 234 -24.52 14.32 14.27
C PHE A 234 -25.55 13.54 15.08
N SER A 235 -26.33 14.20 15.95
CA SER A 235 -27.36 13.54 16.77
C SER A 235 -28.49 12.87 15.97
N GLN A 236 -28.63 13.19 14.68
CA GLN A 236 -29.64 12.57 13.81
C GLN A 236 -29.22 11.19 13.28
N PHE A 237 -27.96 10.79 13.47
CA PHE A 237 -27.44 9.54 12.92
C PHE A 237 -27.31 8.46 14.00
N ASP A 238 -27.92 7.30 13.78
CA ASP A 238 -27.88 6.17 14.74
C ASP A 238 -26.48 5.63 15.04
N TRP A 239 -25.53 5.86 14.13
CA TRP A 239 -24.14 5.40 14.29
C TRP A 239 -23.33 6.29 15.23
N TYR A 240 -23.78 7.53 15.49
CA TYR A 240 -23.07 8.47 16.35
C TYR A 240 -23.43 8.21 17.81
N LYS A 241 -22.43 7.77 18.59
CA LYS A 241 -22.56 7.49 20.02
C LYS A 241 -21.69 8.47 20.80
N PRO A 242 -22.25 9.56 21.35
CA PRO A 242 -21.48 10.50 22.16
C PRO A 242 -21.05 9.85 23.48
N GLU A 243 -19.74 9.70 23.70
CA GLU A 243 -19.17 8.96 24.83
C GLU A 243 -18.18 9.79 25.66
N LYS A 244 -17.40 10.66 25.02
CA LYS A 244 -16.30 11.38 25.69
C LYS A 244 -16.12 12.82 25.21
N ALA A 245 -15.64 13.67 26.12
CA ALA A 245 -15.43 15.10 25.86
C ALA A 245 -14.15 15.41 25.07
N ILE A 246 -13.21 14.46 24.98
CA ILE A 246 -11.92 14.60 24.31
C ILE A 246 -11.65 13.31 23.53
N VAL A 247 -11.22 13.44 22.27
CA VAL A 247 -10.60 12.34 21.51
C VAL A 247 -9.12 12.62 21.49
N SER A 248 -8.35 11.70 22.05
CA SER A 248 -6.89 11.80 22.10
C SER A 248 -6.26 11.36 20.78
N GLU A 249 -5.03 11.80 20.53
CA GLU A 249 -4.37 11.59 19.23
C GLU A 249 -4.06 10.10 18.98
N ASP A 250 -3.77 9.34 20.03
CA ASP A 250 -3.53 7.90 20.01
C ASP A 250 -4.77 7.07 19.68
N GLU A 251 -5.97 7.65 19.84
CA GLU A 251 -7.22 7.01 19.43
C GLU A 251 -7.49 7.16 17.92
N LEU A 252 -6.83 8.12 17.28
CA LEU A 252 -6.94 8.35 15.85
C LEU A 252 -5.92 7.50 15.09
N SER A 253 -6.37 6.82 14.05
CA SER A 253 -5.45 6.20 13.09
C SER A 253 -4.55 7.27 12.45
N GLU A 254 -3.32 6.90 12.06
CA GLU A 254 -2.42 7.82 11.35
C GLU A 254 -3.09 8.41 10.09
N ILE A 255 -3.90 7.59 9.38
CA ILE A 255 -4.69 8.03 8.23
C ILE A 255 -5.65 9.16 8.61
N GLU A 256 -6.39 9.00 9.71
CA GLU A 256 -7.29 10.04 10.19
C GLU A 256 -6.54 11.31 10.57
N ARG A 257 -5.38 11.20 11.21
CA ARG A 257 -4.56 12.36 11.61
C ARG A 257 -4.06 13.15 10.40
N LEU A 258 -3.50 12.44 9.41
CA LEU A 258 -3.05 13.03 8.16
C LEU A 258 -4.22 13.68 7.38
N ASN A 259 -5.37 13.01 7.33
CA ASN A 259 -6.56 13.55 6.68
C ASN A 259 -7.12 14.78 7.41
N ILE A 260 -7.15 14.79 8.75
CA ILE A 260 -7.56 15.95 9.54
C ILE A 260 -6.67 17.15 9.21
N GLN A 261 -5.35 16.95 9.12
CA GLN A 261 -4.41 17.99 8.76
C GLN A 261 -4.71 18.53 7.35
N LEU A 262 -4.82 17.65 6.36
CA LEU A 262 -5.12 18.05 4.97
C LEU A 262 -6.46 18.80 4.86
N ILE A 263 -7.51 18.31 5.53
CA ILE A 263 -8.82 18.99 5.52
C ILE A 263 -8.72 20.38 6.15
N LYS A 264 -7.97 20.54 7.25
CA LYS A 264 -7.76 21.84 7.89
C LYS A 264 -7.02 22.83 6.97
N GLU A 265 -6.04 22.37 6.21
CA GLU A 265 -5.34 23.21 5.23
C GLU A 265 -6.32 23.74 4.17
N PHE A 266 -7.22 22.89 3.66
CA PHE A 266 -8.26 23.30 2.71
C PHE A 266 -9.32 24.22 3.34
N GLU A 267 -9.72 23.98 4.60
CA GLU A 267 -10.62 24.88 5.32
C GLU A 267 -10.05 26.29 5.44
N ILE A 268 -8.74 26.42 5.67
CA ILE A 268 -8.05 27.73 5.76
C ILE A 268 -7.98 28.38 4.37
N ALA A 269 -7.72 27.60 3.31
CA ALA A 269 -7.59 28.13 1.96
C ALA A 269 -8.90 28.69 1.38
N ILE A 270 -10.06 28.18 1.82
CA ILE A 270 -11.39 28.61 1.35
C ILE A 270 -11.95 29.78 2.19
N LYS A 271 -11.45 29.97 3.41
CA LYS A 271 -11.96 30.96 4.37
C LYS A 271 -11.39 32.34 4.12
#